data_AF-A0A933S255-F1
#
_entry.id   AF-A0A933S255-F1
#
_cell.length_a   1.000
_cell.length_b   1.000
_cell.length_c   1.000
_cell.angle_alpha   90.00
_cell.angle_beta   90.00
_cell.angle_gamma   90.00
#
_symmetry.space_group_name_H-M   'P 1'
#
loop_
_entity.id
_entity.type
_entity.pdbx_description
1 polymer ?
#
loop_
_entity_poly.entity_id
_entity_poly.type
_entity_poly.pdbx_seq_one_letter_code
_entity_poly.pdbx_strand_id
1 'polypeptide(L)' 'MTAMLSTQSNFADPDAAYRLIVEAHRGISDEQSASLDAALVLILANHIGDLALLREAVTLAKRSVVDEQVTASP' A
#
# COMPACT_ATOMS: atom_id res chain seq x y z
N MET A 1 -9.49 20.17 9.34
CA MET A 1 -9.92 18.85 9.87
C MET A 1 -8.86 17.86 9.44
N THR A 2 -8.15 17.24 10.38
CA THR A 2 -7.22 16.15 10.08
C THR A 2 -8.05 14.95 9.66
N ALA A 3 -7.88 14.46 8.43
CA ALA A 3 -8.50 13.20 8.02
C ALA A 3 -7.83 12.06 8.79
N MET A 4 -8.60 11.07 9.24
CA MET A 4 -8.05 9.85 9.85
C MET A 4 -7.70 8.85 8.75
N LEU A 5 -6.64 8.05 8.96
CA LEU A 5 -6.26 7.01 8.03
C LEU A 5 -7.34 5.92 7.99
N SER A 6 -7.83 5.60 6.78
CA SER A 6 -8.69 4.43 6.58
C SER A 6 -7.86 3.26 6.09
N THR A 7 -7.90 2.14 6.82
CA THR A 7 -7.31 0.85 6.41
C THR A 7 -8.34 -0.08 5.74
N GLN A 8 -9.59 0.36 5.64
CA GLN A 8 -10.65 -0.35 4.94
C GLN A 8 -10.77 0.16 3.50
N SER A 9 -11.24 -0.70 2.60
CA SER A 9 -11.48 -0.29 1.21
C SER A 9 -12.52 0.82 1.18
N ASN A 10 -12.16 1.96 0.58
CA ASN A 10 -13.07 3.05 0.27
C ASN A 10 -13.59 2.97 -1.17
N PHE A 11 -13.23 1.91 -1.92
CA PHE A 11 -13.68 1.73 -3.30
C PHE A 11 -15.10 1.20 -3.33
N ALA A 12 -15.91 1.72 -4.27
CA ALA A 12 -17.24 1.19 -4.55
C ALA A 12 -17.20 -0.26 -5.05
N ASP A 13 -16.11 -0.63 -5.73
CA ASP A 13 -15.81 -1.99 -6.17
C ASP A 13 -14.37 -2.36 -5.74
N PRO A 14 -14.20 -3.00 -4.58
CA PRO A 14 -12.90 -3.45 -4.09
C PRO A 14 -12.21 -4.47 -5.01
N ASP A 15 -12.98 -5.32 -5.69
CA ASP A 15 -12.44 -6.37 -6.55
C ASP A 15 -11.85 -5.78 -7.83
N ALA A 16 -12.51 -4.77 -8.41
CA ALA A 16 -11.99 -4.04 -9.56
C ALA A 16 -10.70 -3.29 -9.21
N ALA A 17 -10.64 -2.66 -8.03
CA ALA A 17 -9.44 -1.97 -7.55
C ALA A 17 -8.27 -2.95 -7.34
N TYR A 18 -8.52 -4.09 -6.72
CA TYR A 18 -7.51 -5.13 -6.53
C TYR A 18 -7.01 -5.68 -7.87
N ARG A 19 -7.93 -5.98 -8.80
CA ARG A 19 -7.59 -6.48 -10.14
C ARG A 19 -6.70 -5.49 -10.90
N LEU A 20 -6.97 -4.19 -10.82
CA LEU A 20 -6.14 -3.17 -11.47
C LEU A 20 -4.67 -3.25 -11.00
N ILE A 21 -4.45 -3.40 -9.69
CA ILE A 21 -3.11 -3.49 -9.10
C ILE A 21 -2.42 -4.79 -9.53
N VAL A 22 -3.13 -5.91 -9.52
CA VAL A 22 -2.58 -7.21 -9.94
C VAL A 22 -2.23 -7.21 -11.42
N GLU A 23 -3.10 -6.67 -12.28
CA GLU A 23 -2.84 -6.60 -13.72
C GLU A 23 -1.64 -5.70 -14.04
N ALA A 24 -1.41 -4.64 -13.27
CA ALA A 24 -0.23 -3.78 -13.44
C ALA A 24 1.09 -4.52 -13.21
N HIS A 25 1.06 -5.64 -12.47
CA HIS A 25 2.20 -6.49 -12.19
C HIS A 25 2.40 -7.64 -13.19
N ARG A 26 1.48 -7.83 -14.14
CA ARG A 26 1.58 -8.96 -15.07
C ARG A 26 2.66 -8.71 -16.12
N GLY A 27 3.55 -9.67 -16.25
CA GLY A 27 4.57 -9.68 -17.31
C GLY A 27 5.79 -8.80 -17.04
N ILE A 28 5.97 -8.32 -15.80
CA ILE A 28 7.16 -7.60 -15.34
C ILE A 28 7.97 -8.46 -14.35
N SER A 29 9.27 -8.20 -14.22
CA SER A 29 10.13 -8.89 -13.24
C SER A 29 9.86 -8.42 -11.81
N ASP A 30 10.38 -9.16 -10.82
CA ASP A 30 10.27 -8.80 -9.41
C ASP A 30 10.90 -7.41 -9.11
N GLU A 31 12.03 -7.08 -9.74
CA GLU A 31 12.65 -5.76 -9.59
C GLU A 31 11.79 -4.65 -10.20
N GLN A 32 11.12 -4.94 -11.30
CA GLN A 32 10.20 -4.00 -11.95
C GLN A 32 8.92 -3.84 -11.12
N SER A 33 8.42 -4.91 -10.51
CA SER A 33 7.30 -4.91 -9.56
C SER A 33 7.62 -4.02 -8.35
N ALA A 34 8.78 -4.21 -7.72
CA ALA A 34 9.20 -3.37 -6.61
C ALA A 34 9.34 -1.89 -7.01
N SER A 35 9.81 -1.62 -8.23
CA SER A 35 9.90 -0.26 -8.77
C SER A 35 8.52 0.35 -9.03
N LEU A 36 7.57 -0.44 -9.53
CA LEU A 36 6.17 -0.03 -9.74
C LEU A 36 5.51 0.32 -8.41
N ASP A 37 5.66 -0.54 -7.39
CA ASP A 37 5.09 -0.32 -6.06
C ASP A 37 5.66 0.95 -5.40
N ALA A 38 6.99 1.15 -5.47
CA ALA A 38 7.62 2.36 -4.94
C ALA A 38 7.09 3.64 -5.62
N ALA A 39 6.93 3.60 -6.95
CA ALA A 39 6.37 4.72 -7.70
C ALA A 39 4.90 4.98 -7.34
N LEU A 40 4.10 3.92 -7.25
CA LEU A 40 2.68 4.01 -6.88
C LEU A 40 2.51 4.59 -5.47
N VAL A 41 3.27 4.09 -4.49
CA VAL A 41 3.26 4.61 -3.11
C VAL A 41 3.60 6.10 -3.08
N LEU A 42 4.62 6.54 -3.82
CA LEU A 42 5.00 7.96 -3.86
C LEU A 42 3.91 8.82 -4.50
N ILE A 43 3.32 8.38 -5.61
CA ILE A 43 2.22 9.08 -6.28
C ILE A 43 1.02 9.25 -5.34
N LEU A 44 0.62 8.18 -4.66
CA LEU A 44 -0.50 8.20 -3.71
C LEU A 44 -0.19 9.05 -2.47
N ALA A 45 1.03 8.97 -1.93
CA ALA A 45 1.47 9.82 -0.82
C ALA A 45 1.40 11.31 -1.18
N ASN A 46 1.85 11.67 -2.39
CA ASN A 46 1.75 13.03 -2.90
C ASN A 46 0.29 13.46 -3.11
N HIS A 47 -0.59 12.56 -3.56
CA HIS A 47 -2.01 12.84 -3.71
C HIS A 47 -2.71 13.10 -2.37
N ILE A 48 -2.34 12.36 -1.31
CA ILE A 48 -2.84 12.58 0.06
C ILE A 48 -2.38 13.95 0.59
N GLY A 49 -1.10 14.29 0.39
CA GLY A 49 -0.54 15.61 0.75
C GLY A 49 -0.46 15.90 2.25
N ASP A 50 -0.70 14.92 3.12
CA ASP A 50 -0.67 15.05 4.58
C ASP A 50 0.42 14.16 5.20
N LEU A 51 1.43 14.79 5.78
CA LEU A 51 2.57 14.11 6.40
C LEU A 51 2.18 13.33 7.67
N ALA A 52 1.15 13.76 8.41
CA ALA A 52 0.70 13.04 9.59
C ALA A 52 0.07 11.70 9.20
N LEU A 53 -0.78 11.71 8.17
CA LEU A 53 -1.37 10.49 7.60
C LEU A 53 -0.30 9.56 7.02
N LEU A 54 0.67 10.12 6.28
CA LEU A 54 1.77 9.32 5.73
C LEU A 54 2.59 8.64 6.85
N ARG A 55 2.87 9.34 7.95
CA ARG A 55 3.58 8.75 9.09
C ARG A 55 2.80 7.60 9.71
N GLU A 56 1.50 7.79 9.93
CA GLU A 56 0.63 6.74 10.48
C GLU A 56 0.60 5.50 9.57
N ALA A 57 0.44 5.71 8.26
CA ALA A 57 0.43 4.64 7.28
C ALA A 57 1.75 3.85 7.27
N VAL A 58 2.90 4.54 7.29
CA VAL A 58 4.22 3.89 7.36
C VAL A 58 4.38 3.10 8.67
N THR A 59 3.92 3.64 9.80
CA THR A 59 3.96 2.91 11.08
C THR A 59 3.12 1.64 11.03
N LEU A 60 1.92 1.68 10.45
CA LEU A 60 1.07 0.49 10.31
C LEU A 60 1.66 -0.54 9.35
N ALA A 61 2.15 -0.12 8.18
CA ALA A 61 2.76 -1.01 7.20
C ALA A 61 4.01 -1.72 7.76
N LYS A 62 4.83 -1.03 8.57
CA LYS A 62 5.97 -1.67 9.25
C LYS A 62 5.53 -2.74 10.23
N ARG A 63 4.39 -2.56 10.91
CA ARG A 63 3.87 -3.55 11.87
C ARG A 63 3.33 -4.78 11.17
N SER A 64 2.59 -4.62 10.07
CA SER A 64 2.06 -5.77 9.32
C SER A 64 3.16 -6.68 8.79
N VAL A 65 4.24 -6.10 8.26
CA VAL A 65 5.40 -6.88 7.79
C VAL A 65 6.07 -7.60 8.96
N VAL A 66 6.27 -6.94 10.11
CA VAL A 66 6.90 -7.58 11.27
C VAL A 66 6.04 -8.71 11.85
N ASP A 67 4.72 -8.51 11.95
CA ASP A 67 3.79 -9.51 12.47
C ASP A 67 3.72 -10.75 11.56
N GLU A 68 3.73 -10.56 10.24
CA GLU A 68 3.82 -11.66 9.27
C GLU A 68 5.13 -12.46 9.41
N GLN A 69 6.27 -11.78 9.62
CA GLN A 69 7.56 -12.44 9.83
C GLN A 69 7.63 -13.21 11.16
N VAL A 70 6.95 -12.74 12.22
CA VAL A 70 6.85 -13.45 13.51
C VAL A 70 6.00 -14.72 13.37
N THR A 71 4.92 -14.69 12.59
CA THR A 71 4.11 -15.89 12.31
C THR A 71 4.74 -16.86 11.31
N ALA A 72 5.70 -16.42 10.50
CA ALA A 72 6.41 -17.24 9.52
C ALA A 72 7.63 -17.98 10.11
N SER A 73 7.95 -17.79 11.39
CA SER A 73 9.03 -18.49 12.09
C SER A 73 8.45 -19.62 12.97
N PRO A 74 8.77 -20.91 12.72
CA PRO A 74 8.36 -22.03 13.57
C PRO A 74 9.11 -22.09 14.92
#